data_AF-A0A034W2C4-F1
#
_entry.id   AF-A0A034W2C4-F1
#
_cell.length_a   1.000
_cell.length_b   1.000
_cell.length_c   1.000
_cell.angle_alpha   90.00
_cell.angle_beta   90.00
_cell.angle_gamma   90.00
#
_symmetry.space_group_name_H-M   'P 1'
#
loop_
_entity.id
_entity.type
_entity.pdbx_description
1 polymer ?
#
loop_
_entity_poly.entity_id
_entity_poly.type
_entity_poly.pdbx_seq_one_letter_code
_entity_poly.pdbx_strand_id
1 'polypeptide(L)'
;MYLNYLIILKLLSQLTYSCVNADFTPGSMQHTPIPLPNLPAEHLIRYLNTFPQVREHCVKNEDCLRIIRSNASTNSLNDEFISTLDTLTACWGHELDCDANKRFQTPTCPGEHHGWVQSKTAQVNTFYNQ
;
A
#
# COMPACT_ATOMS: atom_id res chain seq x y z
N MET A 1 3.16 -54.50 -19.36
CA MET A 1 2.97 -53.42 -18.37
C MET A 1 3.68 -52.10 -18.69
N TYR A 2 4.73 -52.08 -19.52
CA TYR A 2 5.43 -50.82 -19.89
C TYR A 2 4.73 -49.98 -20.97
N LEU A 3 3.97 -50.61 -21.88
CA LEU A 3 3.35 -49.91 -23.01
C LEU A 3 2.20 -48.98 -22.58
N ASN A 4 1.43 -49.37 -21.56
CA ASN A 4 0.36 -48.54 -21.01
C ASN A 4 0.88 -47.30 -20.27
N TYR A 5 2.05 -47.39 -19.65
CA TYR A 5 2.67 -46.25 -18.94
C TYR A 5 3.15 -45.15 -19.91
N LEU A 6 3.72 -45.55 -21.05
CA LEU A 6 4.14 -44.64 -22.11
C LEU A 6 2.95 -43.91 -22.76
N ILE A 7 1.80 -44.57 -22.89
CA ILE A 7 0.57 -43.96 -23.43
C ILE A 7 0.02 -42.91 -22.45
N ILE A 8 0.02 -43.21 -21.15
CA ILE A 8 -0.45 -42.28 -20.10
C ILE A 8 0.43 -41.03 -20.02
N LEU A 9 1.76 -41.17 -20.13
CA LEU A 9 2.69 -40.03 -20.16
C LEU A 9 2.49 -39.12 -21.38
N LYS A 10 2.16 -39.67 -22.55
CA LYS A 10 1.87 -38.86 -23.75
C LYS A 10 0.52 -38.15 -23.69
N LEU A 11 -0.48 -38.72 -23.01
CA LEU A 11 -1.77 -38.05 -22.78
C LEU A 11 -1.65 -36.88 -21.79
N LEU A 12 -0.83 -37.03 -20.75
CA LEU A 12 -0.57 -35.95 -19.78
C LEU A 12 0.23 -34.78 -20.38
N SER A 13 1.09 -35.03 -21.38
CA SER A 13 1.86 -33.96 -22.03
C SER A 13 1.05 -33.10 -23.01
N GLN A 14 -0.17 -33.52 -23.37
CA GLN A 14 -1.05 -32.77 -24.28
C GLN A 14 -2.09 -31.92 -23.53
N LEU A 15 -2.24 -32.09 -22.21
CA LEU A 15 -3.17 -31.30 -21.39
C LEU A 15 -2.59 -29.95 -20.90
N THR A 16 -1.33 -29.63 -21.20
CA THR A 16 -0.68 -28.38 -20.77
C THR A 16 -0.51 -27.34 -21.89
N TYR A 17 -0.96 -27.64 -23.11
CA TYR A 17 -0.85 -26.72 -24.26
C TYR A 17 -2.20 -26.13 -24.65
N SER A 18 -2.82 -25.42 -23.73
CA SER A 18 -3.93 -24.51 -24.04
C SER A 18 -3.98 -23.34 -23.06
N CYS A 19 -2.83 -22.71 -22.82
CA CYS A 19 -2.84 -21.31 -22.44
C CYS A 19 -2.98 -20.54 -23.75
N VAL A 20 -4.19 -20.04 -24.01
CA VAL A 20 -4.47 -19.10 -25.10
C VAL A 20 -3.47 -17.95 -24.99
N ASN A 21 -2.59 -17.82 -25.99
CA ASN A 21 -1.91 -16.55 -26.22
C ASN A 21 -2.98 -15.55 -26.64
N ALA A 22 -3.50 -14.79 -25.68
CA ALA A 22 -4.17 -13.55 -26.03
C ALA A 22 -3.07 -12.62 -26.54
N ASP A 23 -3.06 -12.36 -27.86
CA ASP A 23 -2.30 -11.26 -28.43
C ASP A 23 -2.78 -9.97 -27.76
N PHE A 24 -2.05 -9.54 -26.74
CA PHE A 24 -2.22 -8.22 -26.15
C PHE A 24 -1.69 -7.22 -27.15
N THR A 25 -2.56 -6.80 -28.07
CA THR A 25 -2.34 -5.55 -28.79
C THR A 25 -2.30 -4.45 -27.75
N PRO A 26 -1.22 -3.64 -27.65
CA PRO A 26 -1.26 -2.42 -26.86
C PRO A 26 -2.08 -1.41 -27.66
N GLY A 27 -3.39 -1.67 -27.79
CA GLY A 27 -4.35 -0.62 -28.04
C GLY A 27 -4.18 0.36 -26.88
N SER A 28 -3.97 1.63 -27.20
CA SER A 28 -3.87 2.70 -26.22
C SER A 28 -5.11 2.65 -25.34
N MET A 29 -5.02 1.99 -24.18
CA MET A 29 -5.94 2.23 -23.09
C MET A 29 -5.75 3.71 -22.80
N GLN A 30 -6.73 4.51 -23.19
CA GLN A 30 -6.86 5.85 -22.64
C GLN A 30 -7.01 5.63 -21.14
N HIS A 31 -5.90 5.73 -20.42
CA HIS A 31 -5.91 5.76 -18.97
C HIS A 31 -6.66 7.02 -18.60
N THR A 32 -7.97 6.91 -18.38
CA THR A 32 -8.71 7.95 -17.66
C THR A 32 -7.98 8.11 -16.34
N PRO A 33 -7.39 9.29 -16.04
CA PRO A 33 -6.66 9.48 -14.81
C PRO A 33 -7.58 9.14 -13.65
N ILE A 34 -7.15 8.23 -12.76
CA ILE A 34 -7.85 8.04 -11.49
C ILE A 34 -7.70 9.37 -10.74
N PRO A 35 -8.79 10.13 -10.53
CA PRO A 35 -8.68 11.41 -9.86
C PRO A 35 -8.24 11.17 -8.41
N LEU A 36 -7.14 11.79 -8.00
CA LEU A 36 -6.76 11.76 -6.59
C LEU A 36 -7.79 12.51 -5.74
N PRO A 37 -8.09 12.02 -4.52
CA PRO A 37 -8.92 12.76 -3.59
C PRO A 37 -8.19 14.03 -3.14
N ASN A 38 -8.93 15.12 -2.95
CA ASN A 38 -8.40 16.36 -2.40
C ASN A 38 -8.18 16.21 -0.89
N LEU A 39 -6.98 15.82 -0.50
CA LEU A 39 -6.56 15.57 0.88
C LEU A 39 -5.28 16.38 1.21
N PRO A 40 -5.07 16.75 2.48
CA PRO A 40 -3.77 17.23 2.96
C PRO A 40 -2.63 16.25 2.63
N ALA A 41 -1.39 16.73 2.54
CA ALA A 41 -0.23 15.90 2.14
C ALA A 41 -0.06 14.67 3.03
N GLU A 42 -0.17 14.89 4.33
CA GLU A 42 0.00 13.90 5.39
C GLU A 42 -1.10 12.83 5.36
N HIS A 43 -2.28 13.14 4.82
CA HIS A 43 -3.36 12.19 4.59
C HIS A 43 -3.23 11.50 3.23
N LEU A 44 -2.84 12.26 2.19
CA LEU A 44 -2.74 11.76 0.83
C LEU A 44 -1.74 10.62 0.72
N ILE A 45 -0.58 10.74 1.38
CA ILE A 45 0.43 9.68 1.34
C ILE A 45 -0.07 8.38 2.00
N ARG A 46 -0.79 8.49 3.11
CA ARG A 46 -1.39 7.34 3.81
C ARG A 46 -2.52 6.71 3.01
N TYR A 47 -3.34 7.52 2.34
CA TYR A 47 -4.34 7.05 1.38
C TYR A 47 -3.67 6.22 0.27
N LEU A 48 -2.60 6.71 -0.33
CA LEU A 48 -1.87 5.96 -1.37
C LEU A 48 -1.26 4.66 -0.82
N ASN A 49 -0.84 4.63 0.44
CA ASN A 49 -0.35 3.42 1.09
C ASN A 49 -1.46 2.40 1.38
N THR A 50 -2.68 2.86 1.69
CA THR A 50 -3.87 2.01 1.82
C THR A 50 -4.32 1.42 0.49
N PHE A 51 -4.12 2.14 -0.62
CA PHE A 51 -4.57 1.72 -1.97
C PHE A 51 -3.37 1.56 -2.94
N PRO A 52 -2.63 0.44 -2.88
CA PRO A 52 -1.44 0.21 -3.71
C PRO A 52 -1.67 0.36 -5.21
N GLN A 53 -2.83 -0.07 -5.70
CA GLN A 53 -3.19 0.09 -7.11
C GLN A 53 -3.26 1.57 -7.51
N VAL A 54 -3.87 2.43 -6.68
CA VAL A 54 -3.94 3.87 -6.94
C VAL A 54 -2.54 4.48 -6.91
N ARG A 55 -1.69 4.07 -5.96
CA ARG A 55 -0.30 4.48 -5.88
C ARG A 55 0.52 4.09 -7.11
N GLU A 56 0.38 2.86 -7.59
CA GLU A 56 1.07 2.38 -8.79
C GLU A 56 0.66 3.13 -10.06
N HIS A 57 -0.60 3.55 -10.16
CA HIS A 57 -1.05 4.42 -11.26
C HIS A 57 -0.52 5.85 -11.07
N CYS A 58 -0.52 6.35 -9.84
CA CYS A 58 -0.04 7.68 -9.49
C CYS A 58 1.44 7.88 -9.83
N VAL A 59 2.32 6.93 -9.51
CA VAL A 59 3.77 7.05 -9.78
C VAL A 59 4.11 7.11 -11.28
N LYS A 60 3.17 6.73 -12.15
CA LYS A 60 3.29 6.82 -13.61
C LYS A 60 2.72 8.13 -14.18
N ASN A 61 2.13 8.97 -13.35
CA ASN A 61 1.44 10.19 -13.75
C ASN A 61 2.11 11.43 -13.14
N GLU A 62 2.67 12.29 -13.99
CA GLU A 62 3.38 13.51 -13.57
C GLU A 62 2.52 14.50 -12.79
N ASP A 63 1.22 14.59 -13.10
CA ASP A 63 0.30 15.45 -12.34
C ASP A 63 0.11 14.95 -10.91
N CYS A 64 0.05 13.63 -10.75
CA CYS A 64 -0.04 12.99 -9.44
C CYS A 64 1.21 13.26 -8.60
N LEU A 65 2.39 13.09 -9.19
CA LEU A 65 3.67 13.39 -8.55
C LEU A 65 3.78 14.87 -8.14
N ARG A 66 3.28 15.78 -8.99
CA ARG A 66 3.23 17.22 -8.67
C ARG A 66 2.31 17.51 -7.48
N ILE A 67 1.14 16.89 -7.40
CA ILE A 67 0.22 17.05 -6.26
C ILE A 67 0.90 16.60 -4.96
N ILE A 68 1.52 15.42 -4.95
CA ILE A 68 2.27 14.89 -3.80
C ILE A 68 3.36 15.88 -3.35
N ARG A 69 4.17 16.39 -4.29
CA ARG A 69 5.25 17.35 -3.99
C ARG A 69 4.74 18.71 -3.50
N SER A 70 3.66 19.20 -4.10
CA SER A 70 3.09 20.52 -3.76
C SER A 70 2.48 20.56 -2.36
N ASN A 71 1.86 19.45 -1.92
CA ASN A 71 1.28 19.35 -0.59
C ASN A 71 2.36 19.13 0.49
N ALA A 72 3.48 18.48 0.15
CA ALA A 72 4.61 18.26 1.06
C ALA A 72 5.40 19.55 1.42
N SER A 73 5.23 20.64 0.66
CA SER A 73 6.05 21.86 0.77
C SER A 73 5.66 22.82 1.92
N THR A 74 4.98 22.36 2.97
CA THR A 74 4.69 23.21 4.14
C THR A 74 5.79 23.26 5.19
N ASN A 75 6.88 22.46 5.10
CA ASN A 75 8.04 22.62 5.98
C ASN A 75 9.38 22.29 5.29
N SER A 76 10.17 23.36 5.12
CA SER A 76 11.63 23.48 5.03
C SER A 76 12.45 22.38 4.32
N LEU A 77 13.05 22.82 3.23
CA LEU A 77 14.24 22.33 2.54
C LEU A 77 15.40 22.00 3.51
N ASN A 78 15.65 20.72 3.78
CA ASN A 78 16.97 20.14 4.10
C ASN A 78 16.93 18.67 4.57
N ASP A 79 16.15 17.78 3.93
CA ASP A 79 16.45 16.33 3.94
C ASP A 79 15.59 15.57 2.90
N GLU A 80 15.84 15.82 1.60
CA GLU A 80 14.98 15.33 0.51
C GLU A 80 14.89 13.79 0.43
N PHE A 81 15.86 13.07 0.99
CA PHE A 81 15.91 11.60 0.95
C PHE A 81 15.32 10.92 2.21
N ILE A 82 15.52 11.49 3.41
CA ILE A 82 14.94 10.92 4.64
C ILE A 82 13.45 11.27 4.76
N SER A 83 13.05 12.48 4.37
CA SER A 83 11.63 12.87 4.36
C SER A 83 10.81 12.04 3.37
N THR A 84 11.41 11.59 2.26
CA THR A 84 10.72 10.76 1.27
C THR A 84 10.56 9.32 1.74
N LEU A 85 11.52 8.74 2.46
CA LEU A 85 11.38 7.38 2.99
C LEU A 85 10.37 7.30 4.16
N ASP A 86 10.38 8.29 5.06
CA ASP A 86 9.40 8.35 6.16
C ASP A 86 7.99 8.62 5.65
N THR A 87 7.83 9.45 4.62
CA THR A 87 6.53 9.65 3.98
C THR A 87 6.06 8.39 3.24
N LEU A 88 6.95 7.68 2.54
CA LEU A 88 6.59 6.41 1.88
C LEU A 88 6.18 5.31 2.88
N THR A 89 6.70 5.33 4.10
CA THR A 89 6.36 4.34 5.14
C THR A 89 5.28 4.80 6.11
N ALA A 90 4.71 5.99 5.91
CA ALA A 90 3.64 6.53 6.72
C ALA A 90 2.38 5.65 6.67
N CYS A 91 1.77 5.42 7.83
CA CYS A 91 0.62 4.53 7.99
C CYS A 91 -0.39 5.13 8.97
N TRP A 92 -1.61 4.60 9.00
CA TRP A 92 -2.68 5.11 9.86
C TRP A 92 -2.49 4.72 11.33
N GLY A 93 -1.86 3.58 11.59
CA GLY A 93 -1.58 3.08 12.95
C GLY A 93 -2.15 1.70 13.22
N HIS A 94 -3.21 1.31 12.52
CA HIS A 94 -3.93 0.04 12.71
C HIS A 94 -3.40 -1.08 11.81
N GLU A 95 -2.51 -0.76 10.88
CA GLU A 95 -1.85 -1.74 10.02
C GLU A 95 -0.82 -2.56 10.82
N LEU A 96 -0.68 -3.86 10.51
CA LEU A 96 0.18 -4.79 11.25
C LEU A 96 1.64 -4.32 11.34
N ASP A 97 2.18 -3.75 10.26
CA ASP A 97 3.56 -3.30 10.15
C ASP A 97 3.69 -1.77 10.31
N CYS A 98 2.87 -1.18 11.19
CA CYS A 98 2.86 0.25 11.43
C CYS A 98 3.54 0.62 12.76
N ASP A 99 4.82 0.98 12.68
CA ASP A 99 5.61 1.44 13.82
C ASP A 99 5.04 2.73 14.43
N ALA A 100 5.19 2.90 15.75
CA ALA A 100 4.65 4.05 16.51
C ALA A 100 5.09 5.42 15.96
N ASN A 101 6.30 5.52 15.40
CA ASN A 101 6.85 6.73 14.78
C ASN A 101 6.31 7.02 13.37
N LYS A 102 5.69 6.04 12.70
CA LYS A 102 5.12 6.18 11.34
C LYS A 102 3.60 6.39 11.34
N ARG A 103 2.95 6.09 12.47
CA ARG A 103 1.49 6.26 12.65
C ARG A 103 1.10 7.71 12.45
N PHE A 104 -0.13 7.93 11.97
CA PHE A 104 -0.65 9.27 11.72
C PHE A 104 -0.71 10.13 12.98
N GLN A 105 -1.25 9.56 14.05
CA GLN A 105 -1.41 10.21 15.34
C GLN A 105 -1.32 9.15 16.42
N THR A 106 -0.85 9.53 17.61
CA THR A 106 -0.96 8.72 18.84
C THR A 106 -2.16 9.23 19.65
N PRO A 107 -3.15 8.40 20.00
CA PRO A 107 -4.31 8.85 20.76
C PRO A 107 -3.89 9.32 22.15
N THR A 108 -4.48 10.44 22.58
CA THR A 108 -4.40 10.87 23.97
C THR A 108 -5.58 10.26 24.72
N CYS A 109 -5.29 9.37 25.67
CA CYS A 109 -6.32 8.73 26.49
C CYS A 109 -6.50 9.50 27.80
N PRO A 110 -7.59 10.28 27.99
CA PRO A 110 -7.83 11.01 29.22
C PRO A 110 -8.08 10.06 30.42
N GLY A 111 -8.03 10.61 31.63
CA GLY A 111 -8.22 9.86 32.88
C GLY A 111 -7.01 9.01 33.27
N GLU A 112 -7.11 8.23 34.35
CA GLU A 112 -6.09 7.24 34.72
C GLU A 112 -6.32 5.88 34.04
N HIS A 113 -5.28 5.05 34.01
CA HIS A 113 -5.40 3.67 33.53
C HIS A 113 -5.82 2.81 34.73
N HIS A 114 -7.08 2.41 34.79
CA HIS A 114 -7.58 1.53 35.85
C HIS A 114 -8.24 0.28 35.24
N GLY A 115 -8.10 -0.85 35.92
CA GLY A 115 -8.76 -2.11 35.53
C GLY A 115 -8.04 -2.87 34.41
N TRP A 116 -8.61 -2.85 33.20
CA TRP A 116 -8.30 -3.76 32.08
C TRP A 116 -6.89 -3.64 31.47
N VAL A 117 -6.15 -2.56 31.77
CA VAL A 117 -4.81 -2.30 31.22
C VAL A 117 -3.84 -1.83 32.31
N GLN A 118 -2.60 -2.34 32.26
CA GLN A 118 -1.59 -2.15 33.31
C GLN A 118 -0.88 -0.77 33.26
N SER A 119 -1.02 -0.04 32.17
CA SER A 119 -0.39 1.27 31.97
C SER A 119 -1.10 2.09 30.89
N LYS A 120 -0.79 3.39 30.82
CA LYS A 120 -1.24 4.27 29.71
C LYS A 120 -0.73 3.78 28.36
N THR A 121 0.52 3.31 28.30
CA THR A 121 1.08 2.72 27.09
C THR A 121 0.31 1.45 26.69
N ALA A 122 -0.05 0.60 27.65
CA ALA A 122 -0.88 -0.57 27.38
C ALA A 122 -2.27 -0.18 26.85
N GLN A 123 -2.87 0.89 27.38
CA GLN A 123 -4.13 1.45 26.87
C GLN A 123 -4.04 1.87 25.40
N VAL A 124 -2.98 2.60 25.03
CA VAL A 124 -2.72 3.02 23.65
C VAL A 124 -2.45 1.81 22.75
N ASN A 125 -1.68 0.83 23.23
CA ASN A 125 -1.42 -0.39 22.46
C ASN A 125 -2.70 -1.18 22.18
N THR A 126 -3.61 -1.29 23.15
CA THR A 126 -4.91 -1.93 22.95
C THR A 126 -5.75 -1.22 21.89
N PHE A 127 -5.65 0.11 21.75
CA PHE A 127 -6.37 0.84 20.69
C PHE A 127 -5.94 0.41 19.28
N TYR A 128 -4.65 0.14 19.07
CA TYR A 128 -4.14 -0.25 17.74
C TYR A 128 -4.19 -1.74 17.45
N ASN A 129 -4.34 -2.58 18.48
CA ASN A 129 -4.35 -4.04 18.35
C ASN A 129 -5.78 -4.64 18.30
N GLN A 130 -6.81 -3.83 17.97
CA GLN A 130 -8.21 -4.29 17.93
C GLN A 130 -8.52 -5.12 16.68
#